data_AF-A0A7C5MMQ1-F1
#
_entry.id   AF-A0A7C5MMQ1-F1
#
_cell.length_a   1.000
_cell.length_b   1.000
_cell.length_c   1.000
_cell.angle_alpha   90.00
_cell.angle_beta   90.00
_cell.angle_gamma   90.00
#
_symmetry.space_group_name_H-M   'P 1'
#
loop_
_entity.id
_entity.type
_entity.pdbx_description
1 polymer ?
#
loop_
_entity_poly.entity_id
_entity_poly.type
_entity_poly.pdbx_seq_one_letter_code
_entity_poly.pdbx_strand_id
1 'polypeptide(L)'
;AKKDFIKLYGAILRLQNILSAFDEFKGNEILTERDTQDYHSLYIDLYNEFRKTGDEEKEVINDDLVFEMELIKQVEINIDYILELVKKYHKDHIKNKEILVDINKAIDATIGLRNKKDLILQFIDSLDAHSVVDEAWQTYIETKRREELDEIIKQENLNPEETYKFMQNAFLNGYITTTGTDFAKVLPPISRFSPTGERSKKRERVLNKLTLFFERFFTISSGKI
;
A
#
# COMPACT_ATOMS: atom_id res chain seq x y z
N ALA A 1 13.97 27.16 -11.10
CA ALA A 1 14.18 26.09 -10.09
C ALA A 1 13.04 25.07 -10.07
N LYS A 2 11.88 25.33 -9.43
CA LYS A 2 10.75 24.35 -9.34
C LYS A 2 10.23 23.90 -10.72
N LYS A 3 9.98 24.84 -11.64
CA LYS A 3 9.52 24.54 -13.00
C LYS A 3 10.53 23.72 -13.81
N ASP A 4 11.82 24.01 -13.67
CA ASP A 4 12.89 23.31 -14.39
C ASP A 4 13.02 21.87 -13.90
N PHE A 5 12.90 21.65 -12.58
CA PHE A 5 12.84 20.32 -11.99
C PHE A 5 11.66 19.51 -12.56
N ILE A 6 10.46 20.09 -12.59
CA ILE A 6 9.27 19.40 -13.12
C ILE A 6 9.47 19.02 -14.59
N LYS A 7 10.00 19.93 -15.42
CA LYS A 7 10.26 19.63 -16.85
C LYS A 7 11.31 18.52 -17.01
N LEU A 8 12.41 18.60 -16.27
CA LEU A 8 13.51 17.64 -16.36
C LEU A 8 13.08 16.26 -15.86
N TYR A 9 12.45 16.22 -14.68
CA TYR A 9 12.05 14.96 -14.08
C TYR A 9 10.92 14.29 -14.87
N GLY A 10 9.96 15.05 -15.40
CA GLY A 10 8.96 14.51 -16.33
C GLY A 10 9.58 13.90 -17.59
N ALA A 11 10.67 14.46 -18.10
CA ALA A 11 11.42 13.84 -19.21
C ALA A 11 12.11 12.53 -18.77
N ILE A 12 12.67 12.48 -17.56
CA ILE A 12 13.27 11.26 -17.00
C ILE A 12 12.22 10.16 -16.85
N LEU A 13 11.03 10.45 -16.31
CA LEU A 13 9.94 9.48 -16.16
C LEU A 13 9.52 8.87 -17.50
N ARG A 14 9.39 9.69 -18.55
CA ARG A 14 9.08 9.21 -19.91
C ARG A 14 10.15 8.29 -20.45
N LEU A 15 11.42 8.67 -20.29
CA LEU A 15 12.55 7.85 -20.72
C LEU A 15 12.61 6.53 -19.95
N GLN A 16 12.45 6.56 -18.62
CA GLN A 16 12.42 5.36 -17.79
C GLN A 16 11.28 4.42 -18.20
N ASN A 17 10.08 4.94 -18.48
CA ASN A 17 8.96 4.13 -18.94
C ASN A 17 9.20 3.48 -20.31
N ILE A 18 9.97 4.13 -21.20
CA ILE A 18 10.37 3.54 -22.47
C ILE A 18 11.46 2.49 -22.25
N LEU A 19 12.47 2.81 -21.43
CA LEU A 19 13.64 1.97 -21.22
C LEU A 19 13.34 0.72 -20.38
N SER A 20 12.30 0.74 -19.54
CA SER A 20 11.87 -0.42 -18.74
C SER A 20 11.39 -1.60 -19.59
N ALA A 21 11.05 -1.37 -20.87
CA ALA A 21 10.70 -2.43 -21.81
C ALA A 21 11.92 -3.22 -22.32
N PHE A 22 13.16 -2.78 -22.03
CA PHE A 22 14.40 -3.40 -22.48
C PHE A 22 15.12 -4.10 -21.31
N ASP A 23 15.32 -5.41 -21.40
CA ASP A 23 16.00 -6.19 -20.36
C ASP A 23 17.42 -5.68 -20.03
N GLU A 24 18.10 -5.11 -21.03
CA GLU A 24 19.47 -4.56 -20.91
C GLU A 24 19.52 -3.31 -20.02
N PHE A 25 18.40 -2.63 -19.80
CA PHE A 25 18.33 -1.47 -18.94
C PHE A 25 18.30 -1.85 -17.45
N LYS A 26 17.79 -3.04 -17.13
CA LYS A 26 17.64 -3.52 -15.75
C LYS A 26 19.00 -3.66 -15.07
N GLY A 27 19.19 -2.97 -13.96
CA GLY A 27 20.46 -2.92 -13.21
C GLY A 27 21.47 -1.91 -13.74
N ASN A 28 21.15 -1.18 -14.81
CA ASN A 28 21.94 -0.08 -15.37
C ASN A 28 21.29 1.28 -15.12
N GLU A 29 20.33 1.35 -14.20
CA GLU A 29 19.68 2.59 -13.81
C GLU A 29 20.70 3.53 -13.14
N ILE A 30 20.74 4.78 -13.61
CA ILE A 30 21.66 5.79 -13.07
C ILE A 30 21.18 6.30 -11.70
N LEU A 31 19.86 6.39 -11.53
CA LEU A 31 19.25 6.79 -10.28
C LEU A 31 19.11 5.56 -9.39
N THR A 32 19.55 5.68 -8.14
CA THR A 32 19.26 4.64 -7.16
C THR A 32 17.76 4.59 -6.86
N GLU A 33 17.26 3.48 -6.32
CA GLU A 33 15.87 3.39 -5.87
C GLU A 33 15.53 4.53 -4.91
N ARG A 34 16.45 4.85 -3.99
CA ARG A 34 16.29 5.93 -3.02
C ARG A 34 16.23 7.31 -3.66
N ASP A 35 17.12 7.60 -4.62
CA ASP A 35 17.08 8.89 -5.34
C ASP A 35 15.80 9.01 -6.15
N THR A 36 15.37 7.91 -6.78
CA THR A 36 14.11 7.86 -7.55
C THR A 36 12.92 8.17 -6.65
N GLN A 37 12.90 7.59 -5.44
CA GLN A 37 11.87 7.86 -4.42
C GLN A 37 11.87 9.32 -3.96
N ASP A 38 13.05 9.87 -3.61
CA ASP A 38 13.18 11.27 -3.18
C ASP A 38 12.70 12.24 -4.27
N TYR A 39 13.00 11.96 -5.55
CA TYR A 39 12.52 12.79 -6.65
C TYR A 39 11.03 12.60 -6.95
N HIS A 40 10.47 11.40 -6.84
CA HIS A 40 9.01 11.18 -6.93
C HIS A 40 8.27 11.99 -5.87
N SER A 41 8.75 11.92 -4.62
CA SER A 41 8.20 12.68 -3.49
C SER A 41 8.13 14.17 -3.81
N LEU A 42 9.27 14.74 -4.20
CA LEU A 42 9.36 16.16 -4.54
C LEU A 42 8.46 16.54 -5.72
N TYR A 43 8.35 15.68 -6.73
CA TYR A 43 7.49 15.94 -7.89
C TYR A 43 5.99 15.93 -7.55
N ILE A 44 5.57 15.01 -6.68
CA ILE A 44 4.19 14.93 -6.18
C ILE A 44 3.85 16.14 -5.30
N ASP A 45 4.77 16.55 -4.43
CA ASP A 45 4.59 17.72 -3.56
C ASP A 45 4.39 18.99 -4.39
N LEU A 46 5.21 19.16 -5.43
CA LEU A 46 5.07 20.25 -6.39
C LEU A 46 3.74 20.18 -7.13
N TYR A 47 3.31 19.00 -7.62
CA TYR A 47 1.99 18.86 -8.24
C TYR A 47 0.86 19.32 -7.31
N ASN A 48 0.91 18.93 -6.04
CA ASN A 48 -0.08 19.32 -5.04
C ASN A 48 -0.04 20.82 -4.71
N GLU A 49 1.15 21.41 -4.62
CA GLU A 49 1.36 22.85 -4.41
C GLU A 49 0.70 23.63 -5.55
N PHE A 50 1.03 23.32 -6.81
CA PHE A 50 0.51 24.01 -7.99
C PHE A 50 -1.00 23.79 -8.19
N ARG A 51 -1.56 22.67 -7.72
CA ARG A 51 -3.00 22.41 -7.78
C ARG A 51 -3.81 23.24 -6.77
N LYS A 52 -3.26 23.47 -5.56
CA LYS A 52 -3.93 24.28 -4.53
C LYS A 52 -4.00 25.76 -4.87
N THR A 53 -3.04 26.27 -5.65
CA THR A 53 -3.01 27.68 -6.08
C THR A 53 -4.04 27.99 -7.19
N GLY A 54 -4.72 26.99 -7.74
CA GLY A 54 -5.60 27.13 -8.91
C GLY A 54 -7.01 27.67 -8.69
N ASP A 55 -7.47 27.85 -7.44
CA ASP A 55 -8.86 28.27 -7.15
C ASP A 55 -9.04 29.78 -6.92
N GLU A 56 -7.99 30.58 -6.67
CA GLU A 56 -8.14 32.02 -6.37
C GLU A 56 -7.45 33.00 -7.35
N GLU A 57 -6.54 32.54 -8.22
CA GLU A 57 -5.91 33.43 -9.23
C GLU A 57 -6.00 32.83 -10.64
N LYS A 58 -7.15 33.03 -11.27
CA LYS A 58 -7.28 32.96 -12.73
C LYS A 58 -6.60 34.18 -13.33
N GLU A 59 -5.31 34.12 -13.59
CA GLU A 59 -4.68 34.84 -14.71
C GLU A 59 -3.27 34.29 -15.03
N VAL A 60 -3.21 33.42 -16.06
CA VAL A 60 -2.14 33.35 -17.06
C VAL A 60 -0.69 33.15 -16.57
N ILE A 61 -0.31 32.02 -15.95
CA ILE A 61 1.10 31.55 -15.99
C ILE A 61 1.23 30.01 -15.84
N ASN A 62 0.74 29.16 -16.76
CA ASN A 62 1.33 27.80 -16.97
C ASN A 62 0.74 26.96 -18.13
N ASP A 63 0.52 27.52 -19.33
CA ASP A 63 0.17 26.67 -20.49
C ASP A 63 1.29 25.68 -20.91
N ASP A 64 2.49 25.83 -20.32
CA ASP A 64 3.72 25.18 -20.76
C ASP A 64 4.27 24.10 -19.81
N LEU A 65 3.50 23.73 -18.78
CA LEU A 65 3.93 22.80 -17.73
C LEU A 65 2.89 21.70 -17.51
N VAL A 66 3.14 20.54 -18.13
CA VAL A 66 2.32 19.34 -18.02
C VAL A 66 3.00 18.38 -17.04
N PHE A 67 2.25 17.94 -16.02
CA PHE A 67 2.72 16.91 -15.09
C PHE A 67 2.43 15.52 -15.64
N GLU A 68 3.44 14.65 -15.67
CA GLU A 68 3.34 13.26 -16.16
C GLU A 68 2.83 12.33 -15.05
N MET A 69 1.71 12.69 -14.42
CA MET A 69 1.19 11.99 -13.23
C MET A 69 0.78 10.54 -13.51
N GLU A 70 0.51 10.19 -14.77
CA GLU A 70 0.20 8.82 -15.18
C GLU A 70 1.43 7.90 -15.08
N LEU A 71 2.63 8.41 -15.38
CA LEU A 71 3.88 7.67 -15.28
C LEU A 71 4.29 7.48 -13.82
N ILE A 72 3.98 8.44 -12.94
CA ILE A 72 4.16 8.27 -11.49
C ILE A 72 3.17 7.26 -10.92
N LYS A 73 1.93 7.22 -11.41
CA LYS A 73 0.97 6.18 -10.97
C LYS A 73 1.42 4.75 -11.30
N GLN A 74 2.31 4.58 -12.28
CA GLN A 74 2.93 3.29 -12.61
C GLN A 74 4.10 2.95 -11.68
N VAL A 75 4.75 3.95 -11.06
CA VAL A 75 5.74 3.75 -9.99
C VAL A 75 5.03 3.99 -8.66
N GLU A 76 4.30 2.97 -8.22
CA GLU A 76 3.44 2.99 -7.03
C GLU A 76 4.05 3.82 -5.89
N ILE A 77 3.24 4.69 -5.28
CA ILE A 77 3.46 5.08 -3.89
C ILE A 77 3.39 3.78 -3.08
N ASN A 78 4.54 3.13 -2.96
CA ASN A 78 4.71 1.90 -2.21
C ASN A 78 4.67 2.25 -0.72
N ILE A 79 4.45 1.24 0.11
CA ILE A 79 4.48 1.41 1.57
C ILE A 79 5.80 2.02 2.04
N ASP A 80 6.91 1.75 1.36
CA ASP A 80 8.23 2.31 1.71
C ASP A 80 8.25 3.84 1.68
N TYR A 81 7.66 4.46 0.66
CA TYR A 81 7.56 5.93 0.58
C TYR A 81 6.74 6.50 1.74
N ILE A 82 5.63 5.85 2.07
CA ILE A 82 4.82 6.23 3.23
C ILE A 82 5.65 6.12 4.52
N LEU A 83 6.41 5.03 4.70
CA LEU A 83 7.27 4.84 5.86
C LEU A 83 8.38 5.88 5.95
N GLU A 84 8.93 6.36 4.82
CA GLU A 84 9.86 7.47 4.81
C GLU A 84 9.22 8.79 5.26
N LEU A 85 8.01 9.10 4.81
CA LEU A 85 7.25 10.24 5.30
C LEU A 85 6.96 10.12 6.80
N VAL A 86 6.64 8.92 7.28
CA VAL A 86 6.46 8.65 8.71
C VAL A 86 7.77 8.87 9.48
N LYS A 87 8.92 8.44 8.96
CA LYS A 87 10.24 8.74 9.56
C LYS A 87 10.52 10.23 9.63
N LYS A 88 10.17 10.99 8.58
CA LYS A 88 10.31 12.46 8.57
C LYS A 88 9.41 13.10 9.63
N TYR A 89 8.14 12.70 9.69
CA TYR A 89 7.17 13.13 10.71
C TYR A 89 7.64 12.83 12.15
N HIS A 90 8.24 11.66 12.34
CA HIS A 90 8.74 11.19 13.63
C HIS A 90 9.99 11.94 14.10
N LYS A 91 10.95 12.21 13.20
CA LYS A 91 12.18 12.96 13.47
C LYS A 91 11.94 14.42 13.85
N ASP A 92 10.93 15.05 13.27
CA ASP A 92 10.55 16.45 13.57
C ASP A 92 9.75 16.60 14.89
N HIS A 93 9.91 15.65 15.82
CA HIS A 93 9.29 15.64 17.15
C HIS A 93 7.74 15.75 17.16
N ILE A 94 7.05 15.00 16.28
CA ILE A 94 5.58 14.75 16.30
C ILE A 94 4.72 16.02 16.08
N LYS A 95 5.30 17.16 15.70
CA LYS A 95 4.57 18.45 15.69
C LYS A 95 4.21 19.00 14.32
N ASN A 96 4.70 18.41 13.23
CA ASN A 96 4.40 18.93 11.90
C ASN A 96 3.12 18.30 11.32
N LYS A 97 1.99 18.97 11.56
CA LYS A 97 0.68 18.58 10.99
C LYS A 97 0.65 18.60 9.47
N GLU A 98 1.55 19.32 8.80
CA GLU A 98 1.61 19.35 7.34
C GLU A 98 2.07 18.00 6.78
N ILE A 99 3.06 17.35 7.40
CA ILE A 99 3.55 16.03 6.97
C ILE A 99 2.43 14.98 7.13
N LEU A 100 1.63 15.04 8.20
CA LEU A 100 0.46 14.16 8.34
C LEU A 100 -0.56 14.37 7.22
N VAL A 101 -0.79 15.61 6.80
CA VAL A 101 -1.68 15.93 5.69
C VAL A 101 -1.14 15.34 4.39
N ASP A 102 0.17 15.40 4.17
CA ASP A 102 0.78 14.86 2.95
C ASP A 102 0.81 13.33 2.94
N ILE A 103 1.06 12.69 4.09
CA ILE A 103 0.88 11.23 4.26
C ILE A 103 -0.57 10.84 3.90
N ASN A 104 -1.57 11.55 4.43
CA ASN A 104 -2.97 11.25 4.14
C ASN A 104 -3.29 11.39 2.65
N LYS A 105 -2.83 12.46 1.99
CA LYS A 105 -3.02 12.64 0.55
C LYS A 105 -2.34 11.55 -0.26
N ALA A 106 -1.12 11.15 0.11
CA ALA A 106 -0.38 10.10 -0.59
C ALA A 106 -1.10 8.75 -0.52
N ILE A 107 -1.65 8.41 0.65
CA ILE A 107 -2.49 7.22 0.83
C ILE A 107 -3.77 7.32 -0.02
N ASP A 108 -4.48 8.45 0.05
CA ASP A 108 -5.75 8.64 -0.68
C ASP A 108 -5.58 8.64 -2.21
N ALA A 109 -4.43 9.11 -2.69
CA ALA A 109 -4.07 9.08 -4.11
C ALA A 109 -3.83 7.65 -4.64
N THR A 110 -3.53 6.69 -3.75
CA THR A 110 -3.03 5.36 -4.13
C THR A 110 -4.07 4.29 -3.86
N ILE A 111 -4.66 3.74 -4.92
CA ILE A 111 -5.77 2.76 -4.81
C ILE A 111 -5.38 1.58 -3.91
N GLY A 112 -4.17 1.06 -4.07
CA GLY A 112 -3.64 -0.06 -3.29
C GLY A 112 -3.37 0.25 -1.81
N LEU A 113 -3.31 1.52 -1.39
CA LEU A 113 -3.10 1.90 0.01
C LEU A 113 -4.38 2.32 0.73
N ARG A 114 -5.46 2.62 -0.01
CA ARG A 114 -6.73 3.05 0.60
C ARG A 114 -7.30 2.01 1.58
N ASN A 115 -7.20 0.72 1.26
CA ASN A 115 -7.66 -0.36 2.14
C ASN A 115 -6.73 -0.63 3.34
N LYS A 116 -5.66 0.15 3.51
CA LYS A 116 -4.66 0.06 4.58
C LYS A 116 -4.51 1.37 5.35
N LYS A 117 -5.24 2.41 4.95
CA LYS A 117 -5.13 3.76 5.51
C LYS A 117 -5.23 3.76 7.02
N ASP A 118 -6.20 3.03 7.55
CA ASP A 118 -6.43 2.92 8.98
C ASP A 118 -5.27 2.25 9.72
N LEU A 119 -4.64 1.20 9.16
CA LEU A 119 -3.42 0.59 9.73
C LEU A 119 -2.27 1.59 9.80
N ILE A 120 -2.07 2.35 8.72
CA ILE A 120 -0.99 3.33 8.64
C ILE A 120 -1.21 4.46 9.66
N LEU A 121 -2.44 4.99 9.75
CA LEU A 121 -2.74 6.08 10.67
C LEU A 121 -2.67 5.62 12.13
N GLN A 122 -3.21 4.45 12.46
CA GLN A 122 -3.10 3.87 13.80
C GLN A 122 -1.65 3.57 14.18
N PHE A 123 -0.82 3.13 13.22
CA PHE A 123 0.61 2.96 13.44
C PHE A 123 1.28 4.28 13.81
N ILE A 124 1.03 5.34 13.02
CA ILE A 124 1.58 6.67 13.28
C ILE A 124 1.20 7.17 14.68
N ASP A 125 -0.06 6.98 15.09
CA ASP A 125 -0.55 7.35 16.41
C ASP A 125 0.07 6.52 17.54
N SER A 126 0.54 5.31 17.25
CA SER A 126 1.18 4.40 18.23
C SER A 126 2.68 4.62 18.42
N LEU A 127 3.33 5.39 17.55
CA LEU A 127 4.78 5.61 17.60
C LEU A 127 5.18 6.46 18.81
N ASP A 128 6.17 5.97 19.57
CA ASP A 128 6.80 6.73 20.65
C ASP A 128 8.02 7.53 20.14
N ALA A 129 8.52 8.50 20.89
CA ALA A 129 9.62 9.37 20.44
C ALA A 129 10.97 8.66 20.18
N HIS A 130 11.12 7.40 20.61
CA HIS A 130 12.37 6.64 20.50
C HIS A 130 12.27 5.46 19.54
N SER A 131 11.10 5.24 18.93
CA SER A 131 10.81 4.14 18.02
C SER A 131 11.72 4.17 16.80
N VAL A 132 12.29 3.02 16.47
CA VAL A 132 12.85 2.77 15.15
C VAL A 132 11.69 2.39 14.24
N VAL A 133 11.26 3.34 13.39
CA VAL A 133 10.02 3.22 12.58
C VAL A 133 9.93 1.91 11.80
N ASP A 134 11.03 1.45 11.19
CA ASP A 134 11.02 0.22 10.39
C ASP A 134 10.71 -1.03 11.23
N GLU A 135 11.37 -1.18 12.39
CA GLU A 135 11.18 -2.31 13.30
C GLU A 135 9.80 -2.27 13.97
N ALA A 136 9.37 -1.06 14.36
CA ALA A 136 8.06 -0.81 14.93
C ALA A 136 6.95 -1.16 13.91
N TRP A 137 7.15 -0.82 12.64
CA TRP A 137 6.20 -1.15 11.57
C TRP A 137 6.05 -2.66 11.38
N GLN A 138 7.15 -3.39 11.27
CA GLN A 138 7.11 -4.85 11.12
C GLN A 138 6.38 -5.52 12.29
N THR A 139 6.74 -5.13 13.52
CA THR A 139 6.08 -5.65 14.73
C THR A 139 4.58 -5.31 14.74
N TYR A 140 4.23 -4.06 14.44
CA TYR A 140 2.84 -3.61 14.39
C TYR A 140 2.01 -4.40 13.37
N ILE A 141 2.53 -4.57 12.15
CA ILE A 141 1.84 -5.32 11.09
C ILE A 141 1.70 -6.80 11.44
N GLU A 142 2.72 -7.43 12.03
CA GLU A 142 2.61 -8.81 12.48
C GLU A 142 1.52 -8.99 13.54
N THR A 143 1.48 -8.09 14.53
CA THR A 143 0.44 -8.08 15.56
C THR A 143 -0.95 -7.88 14.95
N LYS A 144 -1.13 -6.84 14.13
CA LYS A 144 -2.44 -6.53 13.51
C LYS A 144 -2.93 -7.62 12.58
N ARG A 145 -2.02 -8.22 11.80
CA ARG A 145 -2.33 -9.36 10.93
C ARG A 145 -2.88 -10.53 11.74
N ARG A 146 -2.30 -10.80 12.91
CA ARG A 146 -2.77 -11.87 13.79
C ARG A 146 -4.14 -11.55 14.39
N GLU A 147 -4.29 -10.35 14.95
CA GLU A 147 -5.54 -9.88 15.57
C GLU A 147 -6.72 -9.93 14.60
N GLU A 148 -6.55 -9.40 13.38
CA GLU A 148 -7.61 -9.37 12.37
C GLU A 148 -7.96 -10.77 11.86
N LEU A 149 -6.97 -11.68 11.74
CA LEU A 149 -7.23 -13.06 11.33
C LEU A 149 -8.01 -13.83 12.42
N ASP A 150 -7.60 -13.67 13.68
CA ASP A 150 -8.29 -14.27 14.83
C ASP A 150 -9.73 -13.77 14.93
N GLU A 151 -9.97 -12.49 14.62
CA GLU A 151 -11.33 -11.95 14.56
C GLU A 151 -12.15 -12.61 13.44
N ILE A 152 -11.62 -12.77 12.23
CA ILE A 152 -12.31 -13.46 11.13
C ILE A 152 -12.63 -14.92 11.53
N ILE A 153 -11.66 -15.62 12.13
CA ILE A 153 -11.83 -17.00 12.61
C ILE A 153 -12.97 -17.07 13.62
N LYS A 154 -13.00 -16.16 14.60
CA LYS A 154 -14.05 -16.10 15.63
C LYS A 154 -15.42 -15.77 15.05
N GLN A 155 -15.52 -14.74 14.22
CA GLN A 155 -16.79 -14.28 13.64
C GLN A 155 -17.43 -15.34 12.74
N GLU A 156 -16.62 -16.07 11.95
CA GLU A 156 -17.12 -17.08 11.02
C GLU A 156 -17.09 -18.50 11.61
N ASN A 157 -16.61 -18.68 12.85
CA ASN A 157 -16.39 -19.97 13.50
C ASN A 157 -15.59 -20.92 12.60
N LEU A 158 -14.44 -20.46 12.12
CA LEU A 158 -13.55 -21.23 11.26
C LEU A 158 -12.67 -22.17 12.09
N ASN A 159 -12.09 -23.18 11.44
CA ASN A 159 -11.04 -23.98 12.05
C ASN A 159 -9.76 -23.13 12.16
N PRO A 160 -9.26 -22.80 13.38
CA PRO A 160 -8.12 -21.90 13.53
C PRO A 160 -6.87 -22.42 12.82
N GLU A 161 -6.45 -23.66 13.09
CA GLU A 161 -5.21 -24.24 12.56
C GLU A 161 -5.20 -24.28 11.03
N GLU A 162 -6.29 -24.74 10.43
CA GLU A 162 -6.43 -24.82 8.98
C GLU A 162 -6.53 -23.42 8.34
N THR A 163 -7.13 -22.44 9.04
CA THR A 163 -7.18 -21.05 8.54
C THR A 163 -5.80 -20.41 8.53
N TYR A 164 -5.03 -20.55 9.61
CA TYR A 164 -3.66 -20.04 9.67
C TYR A 164 -2.78 -20.66 8.58
N LYS A 165 -2.85 -21.98 8.41
CA LYS A 165 -2.12 -22.70 7.37
C LYS A 165 -2.52 -22.24 5.96
N PHE A 166 -3.83 -22.09 5.72
CA PHE A 166 -4.35 -21.62 4.44
C PHE A 166 -3.83 -20.22 4.11
N MET A 167 -3.87 -19.29 5.07
CA MET A 167 -3.38 -17.93 4.87
C MET A 167 -1.87 -17.87 4.70
N GLN A 168 -1.12 -18.63 5.49
CA GLN A 168 0.33 -18.72 5.35
C GLN A 168 0.73 -19.17 3.94
N ASN A 169 0.07 -20.20 3.41
CA ASN A 169 0.30 -20.65 2.04
C ASN A 169 -0.06 -19.58 1.01
N ALA A 170 -1.15 -18.82 1.23
CA ALA A 170 -1.52 -17.74 0.33
C ALA A 170 -0.47 -16.62 0.30
N PHE A 171 0.07 -16.22 1.46
CA PHE A 171 1.16 -15.24 1.54
C PHE A 171 2.45 -15.74 0.88
N LEU A 172 2.82 -17.01 1.08
CA LEU A 172 4.00 -17.60 0.43
C LEU A 172 3.86 -17.69 -1.09
N ASN A 173 2.67 -18.05 -1.58
CA ASN A 173 2.40 -18.21 -3.00
C ASN A 173 2.12 -16.89 -3.72
N GLY A 174 1.77 -15.84 -2.98
CA GLY A 174 1.36 -14.54 -3.52
C GLY A 174 -0.06 -14.51 -4.08
N TYR A 175 -0.87 -15.53 -3.84
CA TYR A 175 -2.29 -15.56 -4.23
C TYR A 175 -3.10 -16.53 -3.36
N ILE A 176 -4.41 -16.33 -3.32
CA ILE A 176 -5.34 -17.25 -2.65
C ILE A 176 -5.73 -18.40 -3.58
N THR A 177 -5.49 -19.63 -3.13
CA THR A 177 -5.96 -20.83 -3.82
C THR A 177 -7.44 -21.06 -3.56
N THR A 178 -8.27 -20.88 -4.60
CA THR A 178 -9.73 -21.10 -4.52
C THR A 178 -10.13 -22.53 -4.89
N THR A 179 -9.21 -23.28 -5.50
CA THR A 179 -9.35 -24.66 -5.96
C THR A 179 -8.81 -25.66 -4.93
N GLY A 180 -9.15 -26.93 -5.10
CA GLY A 180 -8.73 -28.00 -4.18
C GLY A 180 -9.57 -28.09 -2.90
N THR A 181 -9.06 -28.84 -1.93
CA THR A 181 -9.79 -29.21 -0.70
C THR A 181 -9.38 -28.41 0.53
N ASP A 182 -8.30 -27.63 0.48
CA ASP A 182 -7.76 -26.97 1.68
C ASP A 182 -8.70 -25.91 2.24
N PHE A 183 -9.31 -25.08 1.39
CA PHE A 183 -10.35 -24.16 1.84
C PHE A 183 -11.56 -24.88 2.46
N ALA A 184 -11.83 -26.13 2.07
CA ALA A 184 -12.94 -26.88 2.67
C ALA A 184 -12.66 -27.28 4.12
N LYS A 185 -11.39 -27.38 4.54
CA LYS A 185 -10.97 -27.69 5.92
C LYS A 185 -11.03 -26.46 6.85
N VAL A 186 -10.94 -25.26 6.28
CA VAL A 186 -11.13 -23.97 6.96
C VAL A 186 -12.57 -23.81 7.47
N LEU A 187 -13.54 -24.27 6.68
CA LEU A 187 -14.95 -24.12 7.00
C LEU A 187 -15.38 -25.06 8.14
N PRO A 188 -16.27 -24.61 9.04
CA PRO A 188 -16.85 -25.49 10.05
C PRO A 188 -17.70 -26.59 9.40
N PRO A 189 -17.97 -27.69 10.13
CA PRO A 189 -18.84 -28.76 9.65
C PRO A 189 -20.25 -28.21 9.38
N ILE A 190 -20.62 -28.14 8.10
CA ILE A 190 -21.93 -27.70 7.63
C ILE A 190 -22.48 -28.76 6.68
N SER A 191 -23.77 -29.03 6.79
CA SER A 191 -24.45 -29.97 5.90
C SER A 191 -24.24 -29.60 4.43
N ARG A 192 -23.77 -30.57 3.65
CA ARG A 192 -23.58 -30.44 2.20
C ARG A 192 -24.90 -30.46 1.43
N PHE A 193 -25.99 -30.85 2.08
CA PHE A 193 -27.30 -31.12 1.48
C PHE A 193 -28.38 -30.16 1.97
N SER A 194 -28.01 -29.01 2.53
CA SER A 194 -28.99 -27.99 2.92
C SER A 194 -29.73 -27.46 1.68
N PRO A 195 -31.08 -27.51 1.63
CA PRO A 195 -31.88 -27.02 0.49
C PRO A 195 -31.65 -25.53 0.18
N THR A 196 -31.20 -24.77 1.17
CA THR A 196 -31.05 -23.30 1.13
C THR A 196 -29.69 -22.84 0.61
N GLY A 197 -28.76 -23.77 0.34
CA GLY A 197 -27.41 -23.46 -0.15
C GLY A 197 -26.53 -22.76 0.89
N GLU A 198 -26.79 -22.93 2.19
CA GLU A 198 -26.05 -22.28 3.28
C GLU A 198 -24.54 -22.50 3.20
N ARG A 199 -24.11 -23.70 2.81
CA ARG A 199 -22.69 -24.03 2.69
C ARG A 199 -22.00 -23.21 1.59
N SER A 200 -22.63 -23.05 0.42
CA SER A 200 -22.04 -22.26 -0.68
C SER A 200 -21.99 -20.78 -0.32
N LYS A 201 -23.07 -20.24 0.27
CA LYS A 201 -23.11 -18.85 0.75
C LYS A 201 -22.04 -18.57 1.80
N LYS A 202 -21.85 -19.48 2.77
CA LYS A 202 -20.77 -19.33 3.76
C LYS A 202 -19.39 -19.45 3.13
N ARG A 203 -19.20 -20.41 2.21
CA ARG A 203 -17.93 -20.58 1.46
C ARG A 203 -17.55 -19.26 0.77
N GLU A 204 -18.47 -18.67 0.03
CA GLU A 204 -18.26 -17.41 -0.69
C GLU A 204 -17.95 -16.25 0.25
N ARG A 205 -18.73 -16.10 1.34
CA ARG A 205 -18.51 -15.05 2.33
C ARG A 205 -17.15 -15.16 3.01
N VAL A 206 -16.78 -16.35 3.47
CA VAL A 206 -15.48 -16.60 4.12
C VAL A 206 -14.34 -16.38 3.14
N LEU A 207 -14.49 -16.84 1.89
CA LEU A 207 -13.46 -16.65 0.87
C LEU A 207 -13.24 -15.16 0.59
N ASN A 208 -14.32 -14.38 0.47
CA ASN A 208 -14.24 -12.94 0.28
C ASN A 208 -13.53 -12.27 1.48
N LYS A 209 -13.91 -12.60 2.72
CA LYS A 209 -13.23 -12.07 3.92
C LYS A 209 -11.72 -12.36 3.93
N LEU A 210 -11.34 -13.60 3.65
CA LEU A 210 -9.92 -13.99 3.61
C LEU A 210 -9.17 -13.35 2.43
N THR A 211 -9.85 -13.09 1.31
CA THR A 211 -9.30 -12.36 0.15
C THR A 211 -9.02 -10.92 0.49
N LEU A 212 -9.99 -10.22 1.08
CA LEU A 212 -9.79 -8.85 1.54
C LEU A 212 -8.69 -8.75 2.60
N PHE A 213 -8.62 -9.72 3.52
CA PHE A 213 -7.53 -9.81 4.49
C PHE A 213 -6.17 -10.03 3.81
N PHE A 214 -6.08 -10.93 2.83
CA PHE A 214 -4.86 -11.14 2.06
C PHE A 214 -4.43 -9.86 1.33
N GLU A 215 -5.30 -9.22 0.56
CA GLU A 215 -5.01 -7.97 -0.18
C GLU A 215 -4.62 -6.80 0.75
N ARG A 216 -5.15 -6.80 1.97
CA ARG A 216 -4.84 -5.79 3.00
C ARG A 216 -3.43 -5.97 3.57
N PHE A 217 -2.94 -7.19 3.73
CA PHE A 217 -1.62 -7.42 4.35
C PHE A 217 -0.51 -7.77 3.35
N PHE A 218 -0.81 -8.33 2.18
CA PHE A 218 0.18 -8.89 1.25
C PHE A 218 1.24 -7.88 0.79
N THR A 219 0.82 -6.67 0.40
CA THR A 219 1.74 -5.64 -0.14
C THR A 219 2.45 -4.85 0.96
N ILE A 220 2.11 -5.05 2.23
CA ILE A 220 2.73 -4.34 3.37
C ILE A 220 3.52 -5.26 4.30
N SER A 221 3.31 -6.57 4.21
CA SER A 221 4.10 -7.58 4.92
C SER A 221 5.37 -8.00 4.17
N SER A 222 5.61 -7.47 2.96
CA SER A 222 6.73 -7.83 2.09
C SER A 222 7.96 -6.95 2.35
N GLY A 223 8.42 -6.93 3.60
CA GLY A 223 9.76 -6.49 3.95
C GLY A 223 10.73 -7.66 3.88
N LYS A 224 11.28 -7.91 2.68
CA LYS A 224 12.27 -8.95 2.31
C LYS A 224 11.76 -10.39 2.23
N ILE A 225 11.95 -10.97 1.03
CA ILE A 225 12.22 -12.42 0.86
C ILE A 225 13.69 -12.65 1.22
#